data_AF-A0A0K0FBQ0-F1
#
_entry.id   AF-A0A0K0FBQ0-F1
#
_cell.length_a   1.000
_cell.length_b   1.000
_cell.length_c   1.000
_cell.angle_alpha   90.00
_cell.angle_beta   90.00
_cell.angle_gamma   90.00
#
_symmetry.space_group_name_H-M   'P 1'
#
loop_
_entity.id
_entity.type
_entity.pdbx_description
1 polymer ?
#
loop_
_entity_poly.entity_id
_entity_poly.type
_entity_poly.pdbx_seq_one_letter_code
_entity_poly.pdbx_strand_id
1 'polypeptide(L)'
;MEFSRIFDFNDVSSVLLLETCYKDLGISESDSIEEVLRIIESLSKINHTHGSCGYNIFKNNEYIGDFVHSNAFYYSMLNLFSISSNSLAEPLFDRYFLHALNYGGIGVTFGHEIVHGFDNDHYKHIYGLDEKGELTLTPKSIENFEKNLNVLLNNTVMKKKVKL
;
A
#
# COMPACT_ATOMS: atom_id res chain seq x y z
N MET A 1 -3.47 18.52 0.65
CA MET A 1 -3.69 17.07 0.74
C MET A 1 -5.00 16.79 0.04
N GLU A 2 -4.96 15.98 -1.01
CA GLU A 2 -6.12 15.60 -1.82
C GLU A 2 -6.36 14.11 -1.61
N PHE A 3 -7.63 13.71 -1.44
CA PHE A 3 -8.01 12.31 -1.29
C PHE A 3 -8.63 11.84 -2.59
N SER A 4 -8.00 10.84 -3.22
CA SER A 4 -8.57 10.11 -4.35
C SER A 4 -8.99 8.71 -3.91
N ARG A 5 -10.06 8.21 -4.51
CA ARG A 5 -10.49 6.82 -4.36
C ARG A 5 -9.92 5.90 -5.44
N ILE A 6 -9.24 6.48 -6.45
CA ILE A 6 -8.73 5.77 -7.60
C ILE A 6 -7.21 5.76 -7.47
N PHE A 7 -6.70 4.74 -6.77
CA PHE A 7 -5.28 4.40 -6.75
C PHE A 7 -5.15 2.98 -7.27
N ASP A 8 -5.43 2.84 -8.56
CA ASP A 8 -5.40 1.56 -9.24
C ASP A 8 -4.91 1.77 -10.67
N PHE A 9 -3.60 1.70 -10.85
CA PHE A 9 -2.96 1.91 -12.15
C PHE A 9 -3.41 0.90 -13.22
N ASN A 10 -3.92 -0.25 -12.79
CA ASN A 10 -4.33 -1.34 -13.66
C ASN A 10 -5.86 -1.48 -13.73
N ASP A 11 -6.61 -0.61 -13.06
CA ASP A 11 -8.06 -0.64 -12.94
C ASP A 11 -8.60 -2.02 -12.51
N VAL A 12 -7.83 -2.77 -11.70
CA VAL A 12 -8.19 -4.11 -11.17
C VAL A 12 -9.40 -4.09 -10.24
N SER A 13 -9.84 -2.93 -9.77
CA SER A 13 -11.06 -2.70 -9.01
C SER A 13 -12.30 -2.48 -9.89
N SER A 14 -12.12 -2.34 -11.21
CA SER A 14 -13.20 -2.24 -12.17
C SER A 14 -13.88 -3.59 -12.38
N VAL A 15 -15.14 -3.69 -11.95
CA VAL A 15 -15.96 -4.90 -12.10
C VAL A 15 -16.07 -5.31 -13.58
N LEU A 16 -16.28 -4.34 -14.47
CA LEU A 16 -16.41 -4.61 -15.91
C LEU A 16 -15.11 -5.17 -16.50
N LEU A 17 -13.95 -4.65 -16.07
CA LEU A 17 -12.65 -5.15 -16.50
C LEU A 17 -12.41 -6.57 -15.99
N LEU A 18 -12.73 -6.85 -14.73
CA LEU A 18 -12.61 -8.18 -14.13
C LEU A 18 -13.51 -9.21 -14.83
N GLU A 19 -14.78 -8.88 -15.08
CA GLU A 19 -15.71 -9.75 -15.81
C GLU A 19 -15.17 -10.07 -17.21
N THR A 20 -14.65 -9.07 -17.91
CA THR A 20 -14.03 -9.24 -19.22
C THR A 20 -12.79 -10.13 -19.13
N CYS A 21 -11.93 -9.89 -18.14
CA CYS A 21 -10.71 -10.68 -17.91
C CYS A 21 -11.01 -12.16 -17.62
N TYR A 22 -11.95 -12.46 -16.72
CA TYR A 22 -12.30 -13.85 -16.41
C TYR A 22 -12.87 -14.55 -17.64
N LYS A 23 -13.74 -13.86 -18.40
CA LYS A 23 -14.30 -14.38 -19.65
C LYS A 23 -13.23 -14.67 -20.71
N ASP A 24 -12.28 -13.77 -20.90
CA ASP A 24 -11.17 -13.93 -21.85
C ASP A 24 -10.21 -15.06 -21.44
N LEU A 25 -10.09 -15.33 -20.14
CA LEU A 25 -9.37 -16.49 -19.60
C LEU A 25 -10.17 -17.80 -19.70
N GLY A 26 -11.40 -17.76 -20.22
CA GLY A 26 -12.27 -18.92 -20.37
C GLY A 26 -12.97 -19.34 -19.08
N ILE A 27 -13.00 -18.47 -18.06
CA ILE A 27 -13.68 -18.69 -16.78
C ILE A 27 -15.07 -18.04 -16.86
N SER A 28 -16.10 -18.85 -16.58
CA SER A 28 -17.50 -18.43 -16.52
C SER A 28 -18.06 -18.55 -15.11
N GLU A 29 -19.07 -17.74 -14.78
CA GLU A 29 -19.80 -17.82 -13.51
C GLU A 29 -20.49 -19.18 -13.29
N SER A 30 -20.78 -19.89 -14.39
CA SER A 30 -21.43 -21.21 -14.36
C SER A 30 -20.47 -22.38 -14.13
N ASP A 31 -19.16 -22.13 -14.14
CA ASP A 31 -18.16 -23.20 -14.06
C ASP A 31 -18.06 -23.77 -12.64
N SER A 32 -17.83 -25.08 -12.54
CA SER A 32 -17.56 -25.70 -11.24
C SER A 32 -16.16 -25.31 -10.75
N ILE A 33 -15.94 -25.38 -9.43
CA ILE A 33 -14.63 -25.09 -8.84
C ILE A 33 -13.54 -25.98 -9.45
N GLU A 34 -13.84 -27.23 -9.79
CA GLU A 34 -12.89 -28.15 -10.43
C GLU A 34 -12.51 -27.73 -11.86
N GLU A 35 -13.44 -27.14 -12.62
CA GLU A 35 -13.15 -26.58 -13.95
C GLU A 35 -12.28 -25.32 -13.81
N VAL A 36 -12.66 -24.40 -12.92
CA VAL A 36 -11.87 -23.19 -12.65
C VAL A 36 -10.44 -23.53 -12.24
N LEU A 37 -10.25 -24.51 -11.35
CA LEU A 37 -8.93 -24.96 -10.93
C LEU A 37 -8.13 -25.56 -12.09
N ARG A 38 -8.76 -26.35 -12.97
CA ARG A 38 -8.10 -26.88 -14.18
C ARG A 38 -7.67 -25.77 -15.13
N ILE A 39 -8.51 -24.76 -15.35
CA ILE A 39 -8.19 -23.60 -16.18
C ILE A 39 -7.01 -22.84 -15.58
N ILE A 40 -7.05 -22.51 -14.29
CA ILE A 40 -5.96 -21.80 -13.59
C ILE A 40 -4.66 -22.59 -13.67
N GLU A 41 -4.69 -23.91 -13.43
CA GLU A 41 -3.51 -24.76 -13.53
C GLU A 41 -2.92 -24.75 -14.95
N SER A 42 -3.75 -24.82 -15.98
CA SER A 42 -3.32 -24.69 -17.37
C SER A 42 -2.69 -23.32 -17.66
N LEU A 43 -3.35 -22.24 -17.23
CA LEU A 43 -2.88 -20.87 -17.42
C LEU A 43 -1.56 -20.60 -16.72
N SER A 44 -1.32 -21.20 -15.55
CA SER A 44 -0.06 -21.04 -14.79
C SER A 44 1.18 -21.58 -15.50
N LYS A 45 0.99 -22.47 -16.50
CA LYS A 45 2.07 -23.08 -17.27
C LYS A 45 2.45 -22.26 -18.51
N ILE A 46 1.73 -21.17 -18.80
CA ILE A 46 1.91 -20.34 -19.99
C ILE A 46 2.57 -19.02 -19.59
N ASN A 47 3.44 -18.51 -20.46
CA ASN A 47 3.98 -17.16 -20.31
C ASN A 47 2.96 -16.13 -20.80
N HIS A 48 2.48 -15.29 -19.89
CA HIS A 48 1.55 -14.22 -20.18
C HIS A 48 2.26 -12.94 -20.57
N THR A 49 1.68 -12.18 -21.50
CA THR A 49 2.16 -10.85 -21.83
C THR A 49 2.00 -9.93 -20.62
N HIS A 50 3.05 -9.16 -20.29
CA HIS A 50 3.01 -8.20 -19.19
C HIS A 50 1.80 -7.26 -19.30
N GLY A 51 1.05 -7.08 -18.21
CA GLY A 51 -0.16 -6.27 -18.14
C GLY A 51 -1.44 -6.93 -18.69
N SER A 52 -1.38 -8.15 -19.24
CA SER A 52 -2.58 -8.90 -19.62
C SER A 52 -3.34 -9.46 -18.41
N CYS A 53 -4.61 -9.81 -18.57
CA CYS A 53 -5.41 -10.46 -17.52
C CYS A 53 -4.74 -11.73 -16.97
N GLY A 54 -4.18 -12.56 -17.85
CA GLY A 54 -3.45 -13.76 -17.47
C GLY A 54 -2.14 -13.46 -16.73
N TYR A 55 -1.51 -12.32 -16.98
CA TYR A 55 -0.36 -11.89 -16.18
C TYR A 55 -0.82 -11.41 -14.79
N ASN A 56 -1.82 -10.54 -14.73
CA ASN A 56 -2.28 -9.90 -13.49
C ASN A 56 -2.91 -10.91 -12.50
N ILE A 57 -3.65 -11.92 -12.98
CA ILE A 57 -4.29 -12.92 -12.09
C ILE A 57 -3.27 -13.71 -11.25
N PHE A 58 -2.05 -13.91 -11.77
CA PHE A 58 -0.95 -14.56 -11.04
C PHE A 58 -0.06 -13.59 -10.26
N LYS A 59 -0.37 -12.29 -10.28
CA LYS A 59 0.23 -11.26 -9.41
C LYS A 59 -0.59 -11.03 -8.14
N ASN A 60 -1.37 -12.03 -7.72
CA ASN A 60 -2.24 -11.95 -6.55
C ASN A 60 -1.53 -11.42 -5.29
N ASN A 61 -0.27 -11.80 -5.05
CA ASN A 61 0.50 -11.31 -3.89
C ASN A 61 0.73 -9.80 -3.91
N GLU A 62 0.85 -9.18 -5.10
CA GLU A 62 1.00 -7.74 -5.25
C GLU A 62 -0.34 -7.05 -4.93
N TYR A 63 -1.45 -7.54 -5.47
CA TYR A 63 -2.76 -6.92 -5.29
C TYR A 63 -3.46 -7.20 -3.95
N ILE A 64 -3.27 -8.38 -3.37
CA ILE A 64 -3.88 -8.75 -2.09
C ILE A 64 -3.38 -7.84 -0.97
N GLY A 65 -2.09 -7.52 -0.97
CA GLY A 65 -1.49 -6.62 0.02
C GLY A 65 -2.10 -5.21 -0.04
N ASP A 66 -2.21 -4.67 -1.25
CA ASP A 66 -2.65 -3.30 -1.50
C ASP A 66 -4.17 -3.10 -1.27
N PHE A 67 -4.99 -4.07 -1.70
CA PHE A 67 -6.44 -3.88 -1.77
C PHE A 67 -7.27 -4.74 -0.79
N VAL A 68 -6.78 -5.92 -0.40
CA VAL A 68 -7.58 -6.90 0.37
C VAL A 68 -7.18 -6.93 1.83
N HIS A 69 -5.89 -6.87 2.14
CA HIS A 69 -5.45 -6.85 3.53
C HIS A 69 -5.81 -5.50 4.18
N SER A 70 -6.14 -5.53 5.48
CA SER A 70 -6.20 -4.30 6.27
C SER A 70 -4.78 -3.78 6.46
N ASN A 71 -4.37 -2.91 5.54
CA ASN A 71 -3.05 -2.30 5.53
C ASN A 71 -3.08 -0.83 5.04
N ALA A 72 -1.91 -0.20 5.11
CA ALA A 72 -1.60 1.11 4.58
C ALA A 72 -0.15 1.12 4.06
N PHE A 73 0.13 1.97 3.07
CA PHE A 73 1.46 2.05 2.46
C PHE A 73 1.78 3.48 2.01
N TYR A 74 3.04 3.89 2.16
CA TYR A 74 3.59 5.09 1.55
C TYR A 74 4.41 4.75 0.29
N TYR A 75 4.02 5.35 -0.84
CA TYR A 75 4.70 5.24 -2.13
C TYR A 75 5.58 6.47 -2.35
N SER A 76 6.86 6.34 -2.03
CA SER A 76 7.78 7.48 -1.99
C SER A 76 7.99 8.16 -3.33
N MET A 77 8.06 7.41 -4.43
CA MET A 77 8.25 7.97 -5.78
C MET A 77 7.09 8.88 -6.22
N LEU A 78 5.91 8.67 -5.65
CA LEU A 78 4.68 9.42 -5.96
C LEU A 78 4.31 10.41 -4.86
N ASN A 79 5.02 10.38 -3.73
CA ASN A 79 4.71 11.14 -2.51
C ASN A 79 3.23 11.05 -2.13
N LEU A 80 2.75 9.81 -2.07
CA LEU A 80 1.37 9.45 -1.82
C LEU A 80 1.35 8.31 -0.81
N PHE A 81 0.36 8.30 0.07
CA PHE A 81 0.03 7.11 0.84
C PHE A 81 -1.34 6.57 0.45
N SER A 82 -1.49 5.25 0.51
CA SER A 82 -2.76 4.55 0.33
C SER A 82 -3.16 3.86 1.62
N ILE A 83 -4.46 3.67 1.78
CA ILE A 83 -5.05 2.92 2.88
C ILE A 83 -6.13 2.05 2.28
N SER A 84 -6.00 0.75 2.51
CA SER A 84 -7.00 -0.22 2.07
C SER A 84 -8.37 0.09 2.67
N SER A 85 -9.43 -0.18 1.91
CA SER A 85 -10.81 -0.03 2.39
C SER A 85 -11.08 -0.88 3.64
N ASN A 86 -10.44 -2.04 3.75
CA ASN A 86 -10.57 -2.94 4.89
C ASN A 86 -9.99 -2.37 6.19
N SER A 87 -9.08 -1.38 6.12
CA SER A 87 -8.63 -0.62 7.30
C SER A 87 -9.61 0.47 7.73
N LEU A 88 -10.59 0.83 6.89
CA LEU A 88 -11.67 1.79 7.21
C LEU A 88 -12.89 1.09 7.83
N ALA A 89 -12.63 0.09 8.67
CA ALA A 89 -13.63 -0.69 9.37
C ALA A 89 -13.21 -0.90 10.83
N GLU A 90 -14.10 -1.48 11.63
CA GLU A 90 -13.79 -1.83 13.02
C GLU A 90 -12.61 -2.82 13.08
N PRO A 91 -11.70 -2.67 14.06
CA PRO A 91 -11.74 -1.74 15.20
C PRO A 91 -11.08 -0.37 14.93
N LEU A 92 -10.55 -0.14 13.73
CA LEU A 92 -9.72 1.06 13.44
C LEU A 92 -10.55 2.30 13.15
N PHE A 93 -11.72 2.12 12.54
CA PHE A 93 -12.61 3.22 12.18
C PHE A 93 -14.07 2.76 12.22
N ASP A 94 -14.92 3.60 12.80
CA ASP A 94 -16.36 3.57 12.52
C ASP A 94 -16.91 5.00 12.56
N ARG A 95 -17.87 5.30 11.69
CA ARG A 95 -18.44 6.65 11.57
C ARG A 95 -19.22 7.09 12.82
N TYR A 96 -19.62 6.16 13.68
CA TYR A 96 -20.35 6.36 14.92
C TYR A 96 -19.45 6.29 16.15
N PHE A 97 -18.16 5.95 16.01
CA PHE A 97 -17.20 6.05 17.11
C PHE A 97 -16.99 7.50 17.54
N LEU A 98 -16.68 7.68 18.83
CA LEU A 98 -16.15 8.95 19.32
C LEU A 98 -14.93 9.34 18.49
N HIS A 99 -14.81 10.62 18.15
CA HIS A 99 -13.67 11.11 17.37
C HIS A 99 -12.32 10.69 17.97
N ALA A 100 -12.19 10.68 19.31
CA ALA A 100 -10.97 10.24 19.99
C ALA A 100 -10.58 8.79 19.63
N LEU A 101 -11.54 7.89 19.44
CA LEU A 101 -11.27 6.51 19.01
C LEU A 101 -10.83 6.48 17.55
N ASN A 102 -11.48 7.22 16.66
CA ASN A 102 -11.05 7.31 15.26
C ASN A 102 -9.66 7.94 15.11
N TYR A 103 -9.34 8.98 15.90
CA TYR A 103 -8.00 9.57 15.92
C TYR A 103 -6.95 8.62 16.48
N GLY A 104 -7.29 7.82 17.49
CA GLY A 104 -6.39 6.82 18.08
C GLY A 104 -6.24 5.54 17.26
N GLY A 105 -7.24 5.18 16.47
CA GLY A 105 -7.22 4.08 15.52
C GLY A 105 -6.67 4.54 14.17
N ILE A 106 -7.55 4.76 13.20
CA ILE A 106 -7.16 5.10 11.83
C ILE A 106 -6.33 6.40 11.74
N GLY A 107 -6.53 7.36 12.64
CA GLY A 107 -5.74 8.59 12.68
C GLY A 107 -4.25 8.36 12.93
N VAL A 108 -3.90 7.36 13.74
CA VAL A 108 -2.49 6.96 13.95
C VAL A 108 -1.91 6.36 12.68
N THR A 109 -2.66 5.53 11.96
CA THR A 109 -2.25 4.99 10.66
C THR A 109 -1.99 6.10 9.65
N PHE A 110 -2.90 7.08 9.54
CA PHE A 110 -2.69 8.24 8.66
C PHE A 110 -1.41 9.00 9.03
N GLY A 111 -1.21 9.26 10.33
CA GLY A 111 0.00 9.92 10.82
C GLY A 111 1.28 9.12 10.53
N HIS A 112 1.23 7.80 10.69
CA HIS A 112 2.35 6.90 10.39
C HIS A 112 2.77 6.99 8.93
N GLU A 113 1.83 6.86 8.00
CA GLU A 113 2.13 6.94 6.56
C GLU A 113 2.62 8.32 6.12
N ILE A 114 2.07 9.40 6.70
CA ILE A 114 2.57 10.76 6.43
C ILE A 114 4.03 10.90 6.88
N VAL A 115 4.41 10.31 8.02
CA VAL A 115 5.78 10.39 8.54
C VAL A 115 6.77 9.64 7.65
N HIS A 116 6.36 8.61 6.91
CA HIS A 116 7.22 7.93 5.94
C HIS A 116 7.77 8.89 4.86
N GLY A 117 7.03 9.94 4.50
CA GLY A 117 7.53 10.99 3.61
C GLY A 117 8.69 11.81 4.17
N PHE A 118 8.98 11.68 5.48
CA PHE A 118 10.01 12.44 6.18
C PHE A 118 10.91 11.57 7.05
N ASP A 119 10.86 10.24 6.90
CA ASP A 119 11.68 9.33 7.67
C ASP A 119 13.14 9.31 7.18
N ASN A 120 13.97 8.44 7.75
CA ASN A 120 15.40 8.37 7.42
C ASN A 120 15.69 8.06 5.95
N ASP A 121 14.74 7.47 5.22
CA ASP A 121 14.92 7.10 3.82
C ASP A 121 14.54 8.27 2.90
N HIS A 122 13.60 9.13 3.33
CA HIS A 122 12.99 10.14 2.45
C HIS A 122 13.22 11.60 2.87
N TYR A 123 13.71 11.89 4.08
CA TYR A 123 13.84 13.27 4.56
C TYR A 123 14.71 14.19 3.68
N LYS A 124 15.65 13.63 2.90
CA LYS A 124 16.55 14.41 2.02
C LYS A 124 15.90 14.79 0.69
N HIS A 125 15.03 13.95 0.15
CA HIS A 125 14.47 14.16 -1.18
C HIS A 125 12.95 13.98 -1.11
N ILE A 126 12.23 15.07 -1.34
CA ILE A 126 10.77 15.01 -1.47
C ILE A 126 10.48 14.86 -2.95
N TYR A 127 9.78 13.78 -3.32
CA TYR A 127 9.37 13.51 -4.68
C TYR A 127 8.06 14.24 -5.00
N GLY A 128 7.92 14.73 -6.22
CA GLY A 128 6.65 15.16 -6.79
C GLY A 128 5.97 14.03 -7.57
N LEU A 129 4.76 14.28 -8.09
CA LEU A 129 4.09 13.39 -9.05
C LEU A 129 4.87 13.22 -10.37
N ASP A 130 5.90 14.04 -10.59
CA ASP A 130 6.83 13.96 -11.72
C ASP A 130 8.03 13.02 -11.44
N GLU A 131 8.01 12.31 -10.30
CA GLU A 131 9.03 11.36 -9.83
C GLU A 131 10.42 11.99 -9.62
N LYS A 132 10.51 13.32 -9.62
CA LYS A 132 11.77 14.03 -9.37
C LYS A 132 11.86 14.40 -7.90
N GLY A 133 12.87 13.83 -7.23
CA GLY A 133 13.20 14.19 -5.86
C GLY A 133 13.97 15.51 -5.81
N GLU A 134 13.46 16.50 -5.08
CA GLU A 134 14.16 17.75 -4.83
C GLU A 134 14.71 17.81 -3.41
N LEU A 135 15.98 18.23 -3.28
CA LEU A 135 16.56 18.56 -1.98
C LEU A 135 16.13 19.98 -1.59
N THR A 136 15.19 20.07 -0.66
CA THR A 136 14.66 21.35 -0.15
C THR A 136 15.27 21.75 1.20
N LEU A 137 16.05 20.87 1.83
CA LEU A 137 16.61 21.07 3.17
C LEU A 137 17.96 21.79 3.14
N THR A 138 18.19 22.63 4.16
CA THR A 138 19.50 23.24 4.42
C THR A 138 20.46 22.23 5.09
N PRO A 139 21.79 22.39 4.96
CA PRO A 139 22.76 21.55 5.65
C PRO A 139 22.53 21.48 7.17
N LYS A 140 22.10 22.60 7.78
CA LYS A 140 21.81 22.63 9.22
C LYS A 140 20.58 21.81 9.59
N SER A 141 19.57 21.78 8.73
CA SER A 141 18.35 20.98 8.96
C SER A 141 18.65 19.49 8.88
N ILE A 142 19.50 19.09 7.93
CA ILE A 142 19.98 17.71 7.79
C ILE A 142 20.75 17.28 9.05
N GLU A 143 21.71 18.09 9.52
CA GLU A 143 22.48 17.80 10.74
C GLU A 143 21.55 17.65 11.96
N ASN A 144 20.56 18.54 12.11
CA ASN A 144 19.59 18.47 13.20
C ASN A 144 18.71 17.21 13.13
N PHE A 145 18.28 16.82 11.92
CA PHE A 145 17.51 15.60 11.71
C PHE A 145 18.32 14.35 12.09
N GLU A 146 19.55 14.23 11.58
CA GLU A 146 20.45 13.10 11.87
C GLU A 146 20.76 13.01 13.38
N LYS A 147 20.94 14.15 14.06
CA LYS A 147 21.10 14.19 15.52
C LYS A 147 19.88 13.64 16.26
N ASN A 148 18.68 14.06 15.88
CA ASN A 148 17.43 13.60 16.51
C ASN A 148 17.17 12.10 16.23
N LEU A 149 17.44 11.65 15.01
CA LEU A 149 17.33 10.24 14.63
C LEU A 149 18.25 9.36 15.48
N ASN A 150 19.50 9.78 15.71
CA ASN A 150 20.45 9.06 16.55
C ASN A 150 19.96 8.91 18.01
N VAL A 151 19.31 9.94 18.56
CA VAL A 151 18.68 9.85 19.90
C VAL A 151 17.57 8.79 19.90
N LEU A 152 16.74 8.76 18.86
CA LEU A 152 15.64 7.81 18.73
C LEU A 152 16.14 6.36 18.61
N LEU A 153 17.17 6.13 17.80
CA LEU A 153 17.80 4.83 17.62
C LEU A 153 18.43 4.33 18.93
N ASN A 154 19.18 5.18 19.63
CA ASN A 154 19.80 4.83 20.91
C ASN A 154 18.75 4.43 21.96
N ASN A 155 17.65 5.18 22.06
CA ASN A 155 16.56 4.85 22.98
C ASN A 155 15.87 3.53 22.64
N THR A 156 15.73 3.22 21.36
CA THR A 156 15.06 1.99 20.89
C THR A 156 15.95 0.75 21.07
N VAL A 157 17.24 0.87 20.77
CA VAL A 157 18.23 -0.20 20.97
C VAL A 157 18.45 -0.49 22.46
N MET A 158 18.50 0.56 23.30
CA MET A 158 18.59 0.41 24.76
C MET A 158 17.38 -0.34 25.33
N LYS A 159 16.16 -0.05 24.85
CA LYS A 159 14.94 -0.79 25.24
C LYS A 159 14.96 -2.28 24.85
N LYS A 160 15.64 -2.65 23.75
CA LYS A 160 15.84 -4.07 23.39
C LYS A 160 16.87 -4.78 24.28
N LYS A 161 17.91 -4.08 24.76
CA LYS A 161 18.94 -4.66 25.65
C LYS A 161 18.50 -4.84 27.10
N VAL A 162 17.50 -4.08 27.57
CA VAL A 162 16.98 -4.16 28.96
C VAL A 162 15.88 -5.24 29.12
N LYS A 163 15.55 -5.98 28.05
CA LYS A 163 14.54 -7.05 28.05
C LYS A 163 15.13 -8.48 27.92
N LEU A 164 16.37 -8.70 28.37
CA LEU A 164 16.96 -10.03 28.55
C LEU A 164 17.31 -10.25 30.02
#